data_AF-A0A6C2YN12-F1
#
_entry.id   AF-A0A6C2YN12-F1
#
_cell.length_a   1.000
_cell.length_b   1.000
_cell.length_c   1.000
_cell.angle_alpha   90.00
_cell.angle_beta   90.00
_cell.angle_gamma   90.00
#
_symmetry.space_group_name_H-M   'P 1'
#
loop_
_entity.id
_entity.type
_entity.pdbx_description
1 polymer ?
#
loop_
_entity_poly.entity_id
_entity_poly.type
_entity_poly.pdbx_seq_one_letter_code
_entity_poly.pdbx_strand_id
1 'polypeptide(L)'
;MTDIRWRTMGIIFGLIGCIVIPGLLYSQNAAQPARPRLEAVAETGLLMDGLLASNYRGLNQFLKVEPNDAETWTFARGQALLIAEAGNLLMIRPPRNTGYTLWMTRATELRETATRVARLIAARDYPRSRNGLVEIANACNRCHRDFRIPRQINPWRDE
;
A
#
# COMPACT_ATOMS: atom_id res chain seq x y z
N MET A 1 -16.11 20.96 -42.11
CA MET A 1 -17.07 19.85 -42.26
C MET A 1 -17.92 19.83 -41.00
N THR A 2 -18.94 20.67 -40.97
CA THR A 2 -20.36 20.37 -41.25
C THR A 2 -21.10 19.92 -39.99
N ASP A 3 -21.86 20.87 -39.45
CA ASP A 3 -23.03 20.67 -38.60
C ASP A 3 -23.91 19.51 -39.07
N ILE A 4 -24.40 18.69 -38.14
CA ILE A 4 -25.66 17.96 -38.35
C ILE A 4 -26.60 18.20 -37.17
N ARG A 5 -27.73 18.76 -37.60
CA ARG A 5 -28.93 19.20 -36.93
C ARG A 5 -29.91 18.02 -36.74
N TRP A 6 -30.57 18.01 -35.57
CA TRP A 6 -32.03 17.90 -35.38
C TRP A 6 -32.78 16.54 -35.44
N ARG A 7 -33.81 16.48 -34.56
CA ARG A 7 -35.10 15.74 -34.63
C ARG A 7 -35.05 14.24 -34.27
N THR A 8 -36.01 13.61 -33.58
CA THR A 8 -37.47 13.81 -33.38
C THR A 8 -37.88 12.87 -32.23
N MET A 9 -38.61 13.30 -31.21
CA MET A 9 -40.08 13.18 -31.08
C MET A 9 -40.59 11.72 -31.14
N GLY A 10 -41.10 11.22 -30.01
CA GLY A 10 -41.74 9.91 -29.90
C GLY A 10 -42.37 9.69 -28.52
N ILE A 11 -43.42 10.48 -28.22
CA ILE A 11 -44.33 10.28 -27.09
C ILE A 11 -45.24 9.10 -27.45
N ILE A 12 -45.22 8.04 -26.63
CA ILE A 12 -46.30 7.04 -26.59
C ILE A 12 -46.82 6.98 -25.15
N PHE A 13 -47.98 7.57 -24.94
CA PHE A 13 -48.83 7.38 -23.78
C PHE A 13 -49.42 5.96 -23.84
N GLY A 14 -48.99 5.10 -22.92
CA GLY A 14 -49.58 3.78 -22.70
C GLY A 14 -50.27 3.73 -21.33
N LEU A 15 -51.58 3.98 -21.32
CA LEU A 15 -52.50 3.74 -20.20
C LEU A 15 -52.68 2.23 -20.01
N ILE A 16 -52.05 1.63 -18.99
CA ILE A 16 -52.40 0.27 -18.53
C ILE A 16 -52.28 0.19 -17.00
N GLY A 17 -53.42 0.05 -16.34
CA GLY A 17 -53.63 -0.85 -15.20
C GLY A 17 -53.03 -0.49 -13.84
N CYS A 18 -53.78 0.24 -13.02
CA CYS A 18 -53.62 0.20 -11.56
C CYS A 18 -54.05 -1.18 -11.02
N ILE A 19 -53.11 -2.12 -10.92
CA ILE A 19 -53.23 -3.28 -10.03
C ILE A 19 -52.54 -2.91 -8.73
N VAL A 20 -53.32 -2.55 -7.72
CA VAL A 20 -52.85 -2.35 -6.35
C VAL A 20 -52.61 -3.74 -5.76
N ILE A 21 -51.35 -4.18 -5.72
CA ILE A 21 -50.92 -5.37 -4.98
C ILE A 21 -50.72 -4.94 -3.52
N PRO A 22 -51.58 -5.33 -2.55
CA PRO A 22 -51.38 -5.02 -1.16
C PRO A 22 -50.45 -6.08 -0.57
N GLY A 23 -49.15 -5.89 -0.75
CA GLY A 23 -48.18 -6.80 -0.15
C GLY A 23 -46.83 -6.71 -0.82
N LEU A 24 -46.02 -5.73 -0.43
CA LEU A 24 -44.55 -5.74 -0.45
C LEU A 24 -44.03 -4.36 0.01
N LEU A 25 -44.38 -3.97 1.24
CA LEU A 25 -43.68 -2.89 1.95
C LEU A 25 -43.07 -3.44 3.24
N TYR A 26 -42.32 -4.52 3.11
CA TYR A 26 -41.21 -4.78 4.03
C TYR A 26 -39.95 -4.31 3.32
N SER A 27 -39.75 -2.99 3.27
CA SER A 27 -38.39 -2.46 3.15
C SER A 27 -37.71 -2.72 4.49
N GLN A 28 -37.25 -3.95 4.70
CA GLN A 28 -36.31 -4.23 5.74
C GLN A 28 -35.06 -3.45 5.38
N ASN A 29 -34.87 -2.28 6.00
CA ASN A 29 -33.55 -1.74 6.24
C ASN A 29 -32.84 -2.75 7.16
N ALA A 30 -32.44 -3.90 6.59
CA ALA A 30 -31.50 -4.79 7.23
C ALA A 30 -30.25 -3.93 7.44
N ALA A 31 -30.01 -3.53 8.68
CA ALA A 31 -28.81 -2.80 9.06
C ALA A 31 -27.63 -3.61 8.50
N GLN A 32 -26.92 -3.04 7.53
CA GLN A 32 -25.75 -3.69 6.96
C GLN A 32 -24.82 -4.02 8.14
N PRO A 33 -24.36 -5.27 8.29
CA PRO A 33 -23.42 -5.61 9.34
C PRO A 33 -22.22 -4.66 9.22
N ALA A 34 -21.84 -4.05 10.35
CA ALA A 34 -20.76 -3.09 10.37
C ALA A 34 -19.50 -3.75 9.77
N ARG A 35 -19.00 -3.20 8.66
CA ARG A 35 -17.77 -3.70 8.04
C ARG A 35 -16.62 -3.53 9.05
N PRO A 36 -15.80 -4.57 9.27
CA PRO A 36 -14.62 -4.43 10.12
C PRO A 36 -13.78 -3.23 9.66
N ARG A 37 -13.40 -2.36 10.60
CA ARG A 37 -12.50 -1.23 10.31
C ARG A 37 -11.06 -1.74 10.35
N LEU A 38 -10.25 -1.27 9.42
CA LEU A 38 -8.81 -1.51 9.49
C LEU A 38 -8.25 -0.68 10.64
N GLU A 39 -7.64 -1.35 11.60
CA GLU A 39 -7.04 -0.74 12.78
C GLU A 39 -5.57 -1.14 12.87
N ALA A 40 -4.70 -0.15 13.04
CA ALA A 40 -3.30 -0.41 13.29
C ALA A 40 -3.14 -0.91 14.73
N VAL A 41 -2.70 -2.17 14.88
CA VAL A 41 -2.46 -2.81 16.18
C VAL A 41 -1.28 -2.16 16.92
N ALA A 42 -0.17 -1.96 16.22
CA ALA A 42 1.05 -1.41 16.79
C ALA A 42 1.12 0.13 16.68
N GLU A 43 1.79 0.75 17.63
CA GLU A 43 2.18 2.16 17.53
C GLU A 43 3.26 2.36 16.47
N THR A 44 3.39 3.58 15.95
CA THR A 44 4.36 3.90 14.90
C THR A 44 5.78 3.48 15.27
N GLY A 45 6.23 3.71 16.51
CA GLY A 45 7.56 3.28 16.96
C GLY A 45 7.74 1.76 16.89
N LEU A 46 6.75 0.99 17.34
CA LEU A 46 6.75 -0.46 17.28
C LEU A 46 6.70 -0.98 15.83
N LEU A 47 5.96 -0.31 14.93
CA LEU A 47 5.98 -0.61 13.49
C LEU A 47 7.36 -0.33 12.87
N MET A 48 7.99 0.77 13.26
CA MET A 48 9.32 1.13 12.77
C MET A 48 10.38 0.13 13.22
N ASP A 49 10.41 -0.25 14.49
CA ASP A 49 11.46 -1.15 15.00
C ASP A 49 11.15 -2.63 14.73
N GLY A 50 9.94 -3.06 15.05
CA GLY A 50 9.54 -4.47 15.01
C GLY A 50 9.27 -5.00 13.61
N LEU A 51 8.87 -4.13 12.67
CA LEU A 51 8.54 -4.53 11.30
C LEU A 51 9.50 -3.91 10.28
N LEU A 52 9.66 -2.58 10.24
CA LEU A 52 10.49 -1.96 9.20
C LEU A 52 11.99 -2.22 9.39
N ALA A 53 12.53 -1.93 10.57
CA ALA A 53 13.97 -2.08 10.84
C ALA A 53 14.39 -3.56 10.84
N SER A 54 13.61 -4.44 11.48
CA SER A 54 13.87 -5.88 11.48
C SER A 54 13.95 -6.45 10.07
N ASN A 55 12.95 -6.14 9.23
CA ASN A 55 12.89 -6.68 7.87
C ASN A 55 13.90 -6.02 6.93
N TYR A 56 14.19 -4.73 7.12
CA TYR A 56 15.27 -4.08 6.37
C TYR A 56 16.63 -4.72 6.67
N ARG A 57 16.93 -5.02 7.94
CA ARG A 57 18.19 -5.67 8.33
C ARG A 57 18.28 -7.10 7.80
N GLY A 58 17.20 -7.87 7.89
CA GLY A 58 17.12 -9.20 7.29
C GLY A 58 17.35 -9.15 5.79
N LEU A 59 16.67 -8.24 5.09
CA LEU A 59 16.86 -8.06 3.65
C LEU A 59 18.29 -7.64 3.29
N ASN A 60 18.88 -6.71 4.05
CA ASN A 60 20.27 -6.30 3.89
C ASN A 60 21.21 -7.50 4.03
N GLN A 61 21.02 -8.31 5.07
CA GLN A 61 21.83 -9.52 5.29
C GLN A 61 21.71 -10.51 4.14
N PHE A 62 20.50 -10.80 3.66
CA PHE A 62 20.29 -11.74 2.55
C PHE A 62 20.85 -11.25 1.21
N LEU A 63 20.96 -9.93 1.00
CA LEU A 63 21.48 -9.34 -0.24
C LEU A 63 22.94 -8.89 -0.15
N LYS A 64 23.63 -9.12 0.98
CA LYS A 64 25.07 -8.82 1.12
C LYS A 64 25.91 -9.56 0.08
N VAL A 65 25.58 -10.82 -0.13
CA VAL A 65 26.14 -11.69 -1.17
C VAL A 65 24.99 -12.21 -2.04
N GLU A 66 25.30 -12.67 -3.25
CA GLU A 66 24.29 -13.26 -4.13
C GLU A 66 23.75 -14.56 -3.52
N PRO A 67 22.42 -14.66 -3.30
CA PRO A 67 21.84 -15.90 -2.80
C PRO A 67 22.02 -17.06 -3.79
N ASN A 68 22.59 -18.16 -3.31
CA ASN A 68 22.86 -19.36 -4.11
C ASN A 68 21.75 -20.42 -4.04
N ASP A 69 20.75 -20.23 -3.18
CA ASP A 69 19.66 -21.16 -2.96
C ASP A 69 18.28 -20.48 -3.03
N ALA A 70 17.25 -21.28 -3.34
CA ALA A 70 15.89 -20.78 -3.54
C ALA A 70 15.20 -20.30 -2.24
N GLU A 71 15.63 -20.83 -1.10
CA GLU A 71 15.06 -20.52 0.20
C GLU A 71 15.49 -19.11 0.64
N THR A 72 16.76 -18.76 0.49
CA THR A 72 17.28 -17.42 0.74
C THR A 72 16.60 -16.37 -0.16
N TRP A 73 16.39 -16.66 -1.45
CA TRP A 73 15.59 -15.80 -2.33
C TRP A 73 14.16 -15.61 -1.82
N THR A 74 13.54 -16.68 -1.30
CA THR A 74 12.18 -16.65 -0.75
C THR A 74 12.12 -15.79 0.51
N PHE A 75 13.07 -15.95 1.42
CA PHE A 75 13.14 -15.14 2.63
C PHE A 75 13.39 -13.66 2.33
N ALA A 76 14.36 -13.34 1.47
CA ALA A 76 14.61 -11.97 1.03
C ALA A 76 13.34 -11.33 0.45
N ARG A 77 12.58 -12.06 -0.37
CA ARG A 77 11.32 -11.55 -0.93
C ARG A 77 10.29 -11.29 0.17
N GLY A 78 10.19 -12.20 1.13
CA GLY A 78 9.33 -12.06 2.31
C GLY A 78 9.65 -10.78 3.10
N GLN A 79 10.93 -10.51 3.34
CA GLN A 79 11.36 -9.28 4.04
C GLN A 79 10.91 -8.02 3.27
N ALA A 80 11.13 -7.99 1.95
CA ALA A 80 10.70 -6.85 1.12
C ALA A 80 9.17 -6.66 1.11
N LEU A 81 8.39 -7.75 1.09
CA LEU A 81 6.92 -7.67 1.17
C LEU A 81 6.45 -7.16 2.53
N LEU A 82 7.07 -7.58 3.64
CA LEU A 82 6.74 -7.08 4.97
C LEU A 82 7.04 -5.58 5.12
N ILE A 83 8.11 -5.08 4.49
CA ILE A 83 8.39 -3.63 4.39
C ILE A 83 7.30 -2.93 3.58
N ALA A 84 6.84 -3.54 2.47
CA ALA A 84 5.77 -2.96 1.66
C ALA A 84 4.45 -2.87 2.44
N GLU A 85 4.08 -3.93 3.15
CA GLU A 85 2.88 -3.95 4.00
C GLU A 85 2.97 -2.98 5.17
N ALA A 86 4.16 -2.80 5.75
CA ALA A 86 4.37 -1.75 6.74
C ALA A 86 4.04 -0.36 6.19
N GLY A 87 4.30 -0.10 4.91
CA GLY A 87 3.83 1.12 4.23
C GLY A 87 2.31 1.30 4.29
N ASN A 88 1.53 0.22 4.08
CA ASN A 88 0.07 0.25 4.27
C ASN A 88 -0.32 0.55 5.72
N LEU A 89 0.35 -0.07 6.69
CA LEU A 89 0.08 0.14 8.11
C LEU A 89 0.35 1.59 8.55
N LEU A 90 1.40 2.22 8.02
CA LEU A 90 1.68 3.64 8.26
C LEU A 90 0.54 4.53 7.73
N MET A 91 -0.05 4.19 6.59
CA MET A 91 -1.18 4.95 6.02
C MET A 91 -2.48 4.82 6.83
N ILE A 92 -2.66 3.73 7.59
CA ILE A 92 -3.82 3.55 8.47
C ILE A 92 -3.73 4.46 9.71
N ARG A 93 -2.51 4.81 10.16
CA ARG A 93 -2.29 5.68 11.33
C ARG A 93 -1.42 6.90 10.99
N PRO A 94 -1.93 7.84 10.17
CA PRO A 94 -1.20 9.06 9.85
C PRO A 94 -1.17 10.01 11.05
N PRO A 95 -0.20 10.95 11.10
CA PRO A 95 -0.16 11.98 12.12
C PRO A 95 -1.41 12.87 12.01
N ARG A 96 -1.96 13.29 13.16
CA ARG A 96 -3.16 14.16 13.24
C ARG A 96 -2.82 15.65 13.08
N ASN A 97 -1.75 15.98 12.36
CA ASN A 97 -1.24 17.33 12.20
C ASN A 97 -1.08 17.67 10.70
N THR A 98 -0.47 18.82 10.40
CA THR A 98 -0.23 19.30 9.01
C THR A 98 0.69 18.38 8.19
N GLY A 99 1.35 17.40 8.82
CA GLY A 99 2.18 16.41 8.16
C GLY A 99 1.42 15.29 7.45
N TYR A 100 0.08 15.24 7.50
CA TYR A 100 -0.72 14.15 6.92
C TYR A 100 -0.38 13.86 5.45
N THR A 101 -0.42 14.88 4.57
CA THR A 101 -0.19 14.68 3.13
C THR A 101 1.22 14.15 2.87
N LEU A 102 2.22 14.76 3.51
CA LEU A 102 3.61 14.34 3.39
C LEU A 102 3.82 12.91 3.90
N TRP A 103 3.17 12.57 5.02
CA TRP A 103 3.18 11.22 5.57
C TRP A 103 2.63 10.19 4.57
N MET A 104 1.47 10.46 3.98
CA MET A 104 0.84 9.58 2.99
C MET A 104 1.73 9.41 1.76
N THR A 105 2.36 10.48 1.28
CA THR A 105 3.33 10.42 0.19
C THR A 105 4.51 9.52 0.55
N ARG A 106 5.12 9.69 1.73
CA ARG A 106 6.29 8.89 2.15
C ARG A 106 5.96 7.43 2.41
N ALA A 107 4.81 7.15 3.01
CA ALA A 107 4.35 5.77 3.23
C ALA A 107 4.04 5.06 1.90
N THR A 108 3.44 5.78 0.94
CA THR A 108 3.19 5.26 -0.42
C THR A 108 4.50 4.98 -1.16
N GLU A 109 5.43 5.92 -1.12
CA GLU A 109 6.75 5.79 -1.73
C GLU A 109 7.53 4.57 -1.21
N LEU A 110 7.50 4.35 0.11
CA LEU A 110 8.11 3.17 0.75
C LEU A 110 7.44 1.88 0.26
N ARG A 111 6.11 1.81 0.28
CA ARG A 111 5.33 0.65 -0.19
C ARG A 111 5.66 0.29 -1.63
N GLU A 112 5.65 1.28 -2.53
CA GLU A 112 5.88 1.06 -3.96
C GLU A 112 7.31 0.61 -4.25
N THR A 113 8.29 1.24 -3.57
CA THR A 113 9.70 0.87 -3.70
C THR A 113 9.93 -0.55 -3.21
N ALA A 114 9.45 -0.89 -2.01
CA ALA A 114 9.59 -2.24 -1.47
C ALA A 114 8.84 -3.30 -2.31
N THR A 115 7.69 -2.95 -2.88
CA THR A 115 6.96 -3.81 -3.83
C THR A 115 7.78 -4.10 -5.09
N ARG A 116 8.42 -3.08 -5.68
CA ARG A 116 9.32 -3.28 -6.83
C ARG A 116 10.48 -4.20 -6.46
N VAL A 117 11.11 -3.97 -5.31
CA VAL A 117 12.22 -4.81 -4.82
C VAL A 117 11.78 -6.25 -4.63
N ALA A 118 10.62 -6.50 -4.03
CA ALA A 118 10.08 -7.85 -3.90
C ALA A 118 9.91 -8.57 -5.25
N ARG A 119 9.52 -7.85 -6.31
CA ARG A 119 9.42 -8.39 -7.68
C ARG A 119 10.80 -8.70 -8.29
N LEU A 120 11.79 -7.83 -8.08
CA LEU A 120 13.17 -8.07 -8.54
C LEU A 120 13.77 -9.31 -7.85
N ILE A 121 13.54 -9.46 -6.55
CA ILE A 121 13.97 -10.62 -5.77
C ILE A 121 13.25 -11.89 -6.24
N ALA A 122 11.95 -11.81 -6.54
CA ALA A 122 11.20 -12.93 -7.10
C ALA A 122 11.76 -13.39 -8.46
N ALA A 123 12.27 -12.45 -9.27
CA ALA A 123 12.93 -12.72 -10.53
C ALA A 123 14.41 -13.16 -10.37
N ARG A 124 14.92 -13.22 -9.14
CA ARG A 124 16.33 -13.51 -8.80
C ARG A 124 17.33 -12.58 -9.49
N ASP A 125 16.92 -11.34 -9.75
CA ASP A 125 17.79 -10.33 -10.33
C ASP A 125 18.66 -9.72 -9.24
N TYR A 126 19.81 -10.35 -8.94
CA TYR A 126 20.67 -9.93 -7.84
C TYR A 126 21.17 -8.48 -7.97
N PRO A 127 21.76 -8.04 -9.09
CA PRO A 127 22.25 -6.67 -9.21
C PRO A 127 21.15 -5.63 -8.97
N ARG A 128 19.95 -5.82 -9.55
CA ARG A 128 18.84 -4.87 -9.36
C ARG A 128 18.21 -4.99 -7.99
N SER A 129 18.14 -6.18 -7.40
CA SER A 129 17.65 -6.35 -6.02
C SER A 129 18.55 -5.63 -5.03
N ARG A 130 19.87 -5.75 -5.20
CA ARG A 130 20.86 -5.06 -4.39
C ARG A 130 20.73 -3.53 -4.49
N ASN A 131 20.63 -3.00 -5.70
CA ASN A 131 20.37 -1.57 -5.90
C ASN A 131 19.01 -1.14 -5.33
N GLY A 132 17.99 -1.99 -5.45
CA GLY A 132 16.67 -1.76 -4.89
C GLY A 132 16.67 -1.61 -3.36
N LEU A 133 17.53 -2.32 -2.64
CA LEU A 133 17.70 -2.11 -1.20
C LEU A 133 18.17 -0.69 -0.87
N VAL A 134 19.08 -0.14 -1.68
CA VAL A 134 19.53 1.26 -1.54
C VAL A 134 18.36 2.22 -1.76
N GLU A 135 17.47 1.93 -2.71
CA GLU A 135 16.26 2.73 -2.90
C GLU A 135 15.32 2.70 -1.68
N ILE A 136 15.13 1.52 -1.05
CA ILE A 136 14.35 1.40 0.19
C ILE A 136 14.99 2.25 1.29
N ALA A 137 16.29 2.14 1.51
CA ALA A 137 17.00 2.95 2.51
C ALA A 137 16.81 4.44 2.28
N ASN A 138 16.88 4.86 1.02
CA ASN A 138 16.65 6.25 0.63
C ASN A 138 15.21 6.70 0.90
N ALA A 139 14.20 5.84 0.69
CA ALA A 139 12.81 6.12 1.04
C ALA A 139 12.65 6.30 2.56
N CYS A 140 13.25 5.41 3.37
CA CYS A 140 13.28 5.56 4.83
C CYS A 140 13.91 6.89 5.24
N ASN A 141 15.09 7.22 4.69
CA ASN A 141 15.83 8.43 5.03
C ASN A 141 15.10 9.72 4.63
N ARG A 142 14.37 9.74 3.50
CA ARG A 142 13.53 10.88 3.12
C ARG A 142 12.42 11.11 4.14
N CYS A 143 11.71 10.04 4.54
CA CYS A 143 10.70 10.13 5.58
C CYS A 143 11.29 10.63 6.91
N HIS A 144 12.39 10.04 7.36
CA HIS A 144 13.04 10.44 8.61
C HIS A 144 13.46 11.91 8.61
N ARG A 145 14.03 12.41 7.50
CA ARG A 145 14.42 13.82 7.38
C ARG A 145 13.22 14.76 7.43
N ASP A 146 12.15 14.45 6.70
CA ASP A 146 10.93 15.27 6.65
C ASP A 146 10.25 15.38 8.02
N PHE A 147 10.33 14.31 8.82
CA PHE A 147 9.79 14.26 10.18
C PHE A 147 10.84 14.46 11.28
N ARG A 148 12.06 14.88 10.91
CA ARG A 148 13.18 15.19 11.83
C ARG A 148 13.52 14.05 12.81
N ILE A 149 13.42 12.82 12.36
CA ILE A 149 13.84 11.63 13.09
C ILE A 149 15.37 11.48 12.93
N PRO A 150 16.15 11.44 14.02
CA PRO A 150 17.61 11.39 13.97
C PRO A 150 18.12 9.96 13.68
N ARG A 151 17.61 9.33 12.61
CA ARG A 151 18.00 7.97 12.20
C ARG A 151 18.32 7.94 10.72
N GLN A 152 19.55 7.52 10.40
CA GLN A 152 20.00 7.33 9.03
C GLN A 152 20.22 5.85 8.75
N ILE A 153 19.52 5.34 7.74
CA ILE A 153 19.66 3.99 7.23
C ILE A 153 20.79 3.99 6.20
N ASN A 154 21.84 3.21 6.47
CA ASN A 154 22.97 3.04 5.57
C ASN A 154 22.99 1.59 5.08
N PRO A 155 22.74 1.34 3.78
CA PRO A 155 22.90 0.02 3.19
C PRO A 155 24.31 -0.52 3.42
N TRP A 156 24.42 -1.84 3.58
CA TRP A 156 25.70 -2.58 3.64
C TRP A 156 26.59 -2.30 4.84
N ARG A 157 26.21 -1.42 5.76
CA ARG A 157 26.86 -1.38 7.06
C ARG A 157 26.31 -2.52 7.91
N ASP A 158 27.22 -3.24 8.54
CA ASP A 158 26.91 -3.96 9.76
C ASP A 158 26.61 -2.85 10.77
N GLU A 159 25.37 -2.75 11.23
CA GLU A 159 24.98 -1.73 12.22
C GLU A 159 25.88 -1.77 13.46
#